data_AF-A0A953XTW9-F1
#
_entry.id   AF-A0A953XTW9-F1
#
_cell.length_a   1.000
_cell.length_b   1.000
_cell.length_c   1.000
_cell.angle_alpha   90.00
_cell.angle_beta   90.00
_cell.angle_gamma   90.00
#
_symmetry.space_group_name_H-M   'P 1'
#
loop_
_entity.id
_entity.type
_entity.pdbx_description
1 polymer ?
#
loop_
_entity_poly.entity_id
_entity_poly.type
_entity_poly.pdbx_seq_one_letter_code
_entity_poly.pdbx_strand_id
1 'polypeptide(L)'
;MQANEHYLFRHAIMRDAAYLLHPVTLRGTLHRIALELLESHFDTVLPEAGPNLATKPLPMDAVAAELARHARFAQDEPYANFELLRRREAQFLIRAGSHAEANYDHHESIAFWRRLSEIAAGKQKFWALHRVSQACRALGRADEAQRVAEAARQLATEECGIEETVVSLGQLGLIHWGRGDHKRARSLLEQAAEFFGQGTSKRIEANTIGMLGMVHEQSGMIDEARELYERAIELLREAGDRENEGVFLQNLGGLEIEFGDAAKGERLLHQAIAVYQDVDDYTNHGIALNNLALRESSRGEYQRAVEIADQAMRMHRKAGNRRSLGLAFANRSNARRKAGDLEGAVADLQEALAIHREVGNSVSEGKALCDMMLVELVRGNVDSAHRYWMQGIGLLRRVLGPGGGDSEVTEMREACAQAGFAPFE
;
A
#
# COMPACT_ATOMS: atom_id res chain seq x y z
N MET A 1 23.66 -19.34 9.78
CA MET A 1 23.43 -20.07 8.51
C MET A 1 23.01 -19.13 7.37
N GLN A 2 22.11 -18.16 7.61
CA GLN A 2 21.60 -17.27 6.55
C GLN A 2 22.58 -16.22 5.98
N ALA A 3 23.59 -15.73 6.71
CA ALA A 3 24.59 -14.83 6.12
C ALA A 3 25.44 -15.54 5.05
N ASN A 4 25.74 -16.82 5.28
CA ASN A 4 26.45 -17.66 4.33
C ASN A 4 25.55 -18.06 3.15
N GLU A 5 24.25 -18.29 3.37
CA GLU A 5 23.28 -18.53 2.29
C GLU A 5 23.01 -17.27 1.45
N HIS A 6 22.99 -16.08 2.04
CA HIS A 6 22.87 -14.82 1.31
C HIS A 6 24.14 -14.50 0.53
N TYR A 7 25.33 -14.73 1.11
CA TYR A 7 26.59 -14.65 0.38
C TYR A 7 26.64 -15.67 -0.76
N LEU A 8 26.30 -16.94 -0.51
CA LEU A 8 26.26 -17.99 -1.53
C LEU A 8 25.20 -17.74 -2.61
N PHE A 9 24.04 -17.17 -2.28
CA PHE A 9 22.99 -16.82 -3.25
C PHE A 9 23.39 -15.60 -4.10
N ARG A 10 23.98 -14.57 -3.48
CA ARG A 10 24.47 -13.36 -4.17
C ARG A 10 25.72 -13.67 -5.02
N HIS A 11 26.63 -14.48 -4.49
CA HIS A 11 27.77 -15.03 -5.20
C HIS A 11 27.30 -15.95 -6.33
N ALA A 12 26.27 -16.79 -6.15
CA ALA A 12 25.72 -17.62 -7.23
C ALA A 12 25.08 -16.79 -8.36
N ILE A 13 24.35 -15.71 -8.04
CA ILE A 13 23.78 -14.81 -9.05
C ILE A 13 24.87 -14.07 -9.83
N MET A 14 25.90 -13.54 -9.14
CA MET A 14 27.02 -12.85 -9.79
C MET A 14 27.94 -13.82 -10.56
N ARG A 15 28.18 -15.02 -10.01
CA ARG A 15 28.92 -16.13 -10.65
C ARG A 15 28.21 -16.57 -11.92
N ASP A 16 26.89 -16.77 -11.87
CA ASP A 16 26.10 -17.19 -13.02
C ASP A 16 26.01 -16.05 -14.05
N ALA A 17 25.92 -14.78 -13.64
CA ALA A 17 26.05 -13.64 -14.54
C ALA A 17 27.44 -13.59 -15.23
N ALA A 18 28.53 -13.79 -14.49
CA ALA A 18 29.90 -13.83 -15.03
C ALA A 18 30.15 -15.06 -15.92
N TYR A 19 29.56 -16.21 -15.61
CA TYR A 19 29.63 -17.41 -16.43
C TYR A 19 28.89 -17.27 -17.76
N LEU A 20 27.76 -16.54 -17.76
CA LEU A 20 26.77 -16.56 -18.83
C LEU A 20 26.80 -15.33 -19.75
N LEU A 21 27.57 -14.30 -19.40
CA LEU A 21 27.62 -13.03 -20.14
C LEU A 21 28.95 -12.78 -20.89
N HIS A 22 29.98 -13.63 -20.71
CA HIS A 22 31.31 -13.36 -21.28
C HIS A 22 32.07 -14.61 -21.82
N PRO A 23 33.05 -14.41 -22.73
CA PRO A 23 33.97 -15.45 -23.19
C PRO A 23 34.70 -16.15 -22.04
N VAL A 24 35.00 -17.44 -22.19
CA VAL A 24 35.64 -18.29 -21.17
C VAL A 24 36.94 -17.68 -20.61
N THR A 25 37.66 -16.89 -21.42
CA THR A 25 38.94 -16.25 -21.08
C THR A 25 38.84 -15.12 -20.07
N LEU A 26 37.68 -14.47 -19.92
CA LEU A 26 37.49 -13.32 -19.03
C LEU A 26 36.82 -13.68 -17.70
N ARG A 27 36.33 -14.92 -17.57
CA ARG A 27 35.59 -15.39 -16.39
C ARG A 27 36.40 -15.30 -15.10
N GLY A 28 37.70 -15.64 -15.15
CA GLY A 28 38.57 -15.59 -13.97
C GLY A 28 38.79 -14.16 -13.45
N THR A 29 39.00 -13.21 -14.35
CA THR A 29 39.21 -11.80 -14.00
C THR A 29 37.95 -11.17 -13.42
N LEU A 30 36.78 -11.50 -13.97
CA LEU A 30 35.50 -11.00 -13.46
C LEU A 30 35.10 -11.61 -12.12
N HIS A 31 35.40 -12.90 -11.89
CA HIS A 31 35.25 -13.51 -10.56
C HIS A 31 36.08 -12.77 -9.53
N ARG A 32 37.34 -12.47 -9.86
CA ARG A 32 38.24 -11.75 -8.97
C ARG A 32 37.75 -10.33 -8.68
N ILE A 33 37.28 -9.60 -9.68
CA ILE A 33 36.74 -8.23 -9.50
C ILE A 33 35.45 -8.24 -8.67
N ALA A 34 34.53 -9.18 -8.93
CA ALA A 34 33.29 -9.31 -8.14
C ALA A 34 33.58 -9.69 -6.68
N LEU A 35 34.59 -10.53 -6.45
CA LEU A 35 35.06 -10.89 -5.12
C LEU A 35 35.71 -9.69 -4.40
N GLU A 36 36.62 -8.98 -5.07
CA GLU A 36 37.28 -7.78 -4.55
C GLU A 36 36.28 -6.65 -4.25
N LEU A 37 35.21 -6.50 -5.04
CA LEU A 37 34.11 -5.57 -4.79
C LEU A 37 33.27 -5.94 -3.57
N LEU A 38 33.00 -7.24 -3.37
CA LEU A 38 32.29 -7.73 -2.19
C LEU A 38 33.14 -7.60 -0.93
N GLU A 39 34.45 -7.87 -1.01
CA GLU A 39 35.38 -7.73 0.12
C GLU A 39 35.66 -6.27 0.48
N SER A 40 35.79 -5.39 -0.51
CA SER A 40 36.04 -3.94 -0.27
C SER A 40 34.83 -3.18 0.28
N HIS A 41 33.61 -3.65 0.04
CA HIS A 41 32.39 -3.03 0.58
C HIS A 41 31.96 -3.60 1.93
N PHE A 42 32.50 -4.75 2.35
CA PHE A 42 32.12 -5.42 3.58
C PHE A 42 33.37 -5.93 4.31
N ASP A 43 33.90 -5.07 5.18
CA ASP A 43 35.10 -5.26 6.01
C ASP A 43 34.95 -6.47 6.97
N THR A 44 35.01 -7.69 6.45
CA THR A 44 34.84 -8.93 7.24
C THR A 44 35.81 -10.02 6.81
N VAL A 45 36.88 -10.17 7.61
CA VAL A 45 37.54 -11.47 7.82
C VAL A 45 36.54 -12.34 8.59
N LEU A 46 36.24 -13.55 8.09
CA LEU A 46 35.34 -14.51 8.74
C LEU A 46 35.81 -14.85 10.17
N PRO A 47 34.94 -14.79 11.19
CA PRO A 47 34.65 -16.04 11.92
C PRO A 47 33.25 -16.17 12.59
N GLU A 48 32.92 -17.44 12.85
CA GLU A 48 31.97 -18.14 13.73
C GLU A 48 30.66 -17.52 14.26
N ALA A 49 29.64 -18.39 14.28
CA ALA A 49 28.22 -18.10 14.40
C ALA A 49 27.73 -17.67 15.80
N GLY A 50 26.78 -16.73 15.83
CA GLY A 50 25.96 -16.38 17.00
C GLY A 50 24.68 -15.62 16.58
N PRO A 51 23.61 -15.64 17.40
CA PRO A 51 22.24 -15.31 16.99
C PRO A 51 21.89 -13.83 17.19
N ASN A 52 20.90 -13.37 16.41
CA ASN A 52 20.46 -11.99 16.19
C ASN A 52 21.37 -11.16 15.30
N LEU A 53 20.79 -10.53 14.28
CA LEU A 53 21.11 -9.16 13.83
C LEU A 53 20.10 -8.73 12.76
N ALA A 54 19.22 -7.81 13.17
CA ALA A 54 18.52 -6.91 12.27
C ALA A 54 19.50 -5.76 11.94
N THR A 55 19.91 -5.61 10.68
CA THR A 55 20.56 -4.39 10.18
C THR A 55 20.44 -4.26 8.66
N LYS A 56 19.73 -3.20 8.25
CA LYS A 56 19.67 -2.47 6.95
C LYS A 56 19.99 -3.22 5.64
N PRO A 57 19.05 -3.31 4.68
CA PRO A 57 19.40 -3.55 3.30
C PRO A 57 20.05 -2.28 2.71
N LEU A 58 21.28 -2.40 2.19
CA LEU A 58 21.78 -1.47 1.18
C LEU A 58 21.06 -1.75 -0.14
N PRO A 59 20.82 -0.72 -0.97
CA PRO A 59 19.76 -0.74 -1.96
C PRO A 59 20.14 -1.67 -3.11
N MET A 60 19.20 -2.56 -3.46
CA MET A 60 19.24 -3.38 -4.68
C MET A 60 19.47 -2.52 -5.93
N ASP A 61 19.19 -1.22 -5.87
CA ASP A 61 19.41 -0.21 -6.91
C ASP A 61 20.85 -0.10 -7.39
N ALA A 62 21.86 -0.19 -6.51
CA ALA A 62 23.25 -0.01 -6.93
C ALA A 62 23.75 -1.21 -7.75
N VAL A 63 23.41 -2.42 -7.30
CA VAL A 63 23.77 -3.68 -7.97
C VAL A 63 22.95 -3.86 -9.26
N ALA A 64 21.68 -3.47 -9.25
CA ALA A 64 20.80 -3.48 -10.42
C ALA A 64 21.21 -2.44 -11.46
N ALA A 65 21.59 -1.24 -11.04
CA ALA A 65 22.11 -0.20 -11.92
C ALA A 65 23.43 -0.63 -12.58
N GLU A 66 24.29 -1.35 -11.87
CA GLU A 66 25.55 -1.91 -12.41
C GLU A 66 25.27 -3.02 -13.44
N LEU A 67 24.35 -3.96 -13.13
CA LEU A 67 23.92 -5.01 -14.07
C LEU A 67 23.26 -4.43 -15.33
N ALA A 68 22.42 -3.40 -15.19
CA ALA A 68 21.81 -2.68 -16.30
C ALA A 68 22.84 -1.83 -17.08
N ARG A 69 23.91 -1.37 -16.44
CA ARG A 69 25.05 -0.72 -17.13
C ARG A 69 25.83 -1.76 -17.96
N HIS A 70 26.12 -2.92 -17.39
CA HIS A 70 26.82 -3.99 -18.09
C HIS A 70 26.00 -4.59 -19.24
N ALA A 71 24.68 -4.73 -19.09
CA ALA A 71 23.79 -5.12 -20.18
C ALA A 71 23.78 -4.10 -21.34
N ARG A 72 23.95 -2.80 -21.05
CA ARG A 72 24.13 -1.74 -22.06
C ARG A 72 25.46 -1.86 -22.80
N PHE A 73 26.56 -2.15 -22.09
CA PHE A 73 27.87 -2.38 -22.73
C PHE A 73 27.92 -3.66 -23.59
N ALA A 74 27.07 -4.66 -23.31
CA ALA A 74 26.94 -5.86 -24.12
C ALA A 74 26.12 -5.66 -25.41
N GLN A 75 25.53 -4.48 -25.65
CA GLN A 75 24.79 -4.19 -26.89
C GLN A 75 25.71 -3.99 -28.11
N ASP A 76 26.99 -3.71 -27.88
CA ASP A 76 28.00 -3.51 -28.94
C ASP A 76 28.75 -4.80 -29.31
N GLU A 77 28.41 -5.94 -28.69
CA GLU A 77 29.06 -7.24 -28.89
C GLU A 77 28.31 -8.08 -29.96
N PRO A 78 28.98 -8.52 -31.06
CA PRO A 78 28.35 -9.23 -32.18
C PRO A 78 27.70 -10.59 -31.85
N TYR A 79 27.87 -11.10 -30.63
CA TYR A 79 27.47 -12.45 -30.21
C TYR A 79 26.53 -12.48 -28.99
N ALA A 80 26.02 -11.34 -28.52
CA ALA A 80 25.08 -11.31 -27.41
C ALA A 80 23.70 -11.87 -27.84
N ASN A 81 23.18 -12.87 -27.13
CA ASN A 81 21.81 -13.35 -27.33
C ASN A 81 20.82 -12.32 -26.73
N PHE A 82 20.52 -11.27 -27.49
CA PHE A 82 19.67 -10.14 -27.09
C PHE A 82 18.29 -10.57 -26.56
N GLU A 83 17.73 -11.65 -27.08
CA GLU A 83 16.44 -12.17 -26.62
C GLU A 83 16.54 -12.79 -25.22
N LEU A 84 17.61 -13.56 -24.95
CA LEU A 84 17.87 -14.11 -23.62
C LEU A 84 18.08 -12.99 -22.58
N LEU A 85 18.81 -11.93 -22.96
CA LEU A 85 19.03 -10.76 -22.09
C LEU A 85 17.73 -10.05 -21.75
N ARG A 86 16.86 -9.76 -22.75
CA ARG A 86 15.55 -9.15 -22.53
C ARG A 86 14.65 -9.98 -21.63
N ARG A 87 14.62 -11.31 -21.82
CA ARG A 87 13.84 -12.21 -20.96
C ARG A 87 14.31 -12.18 -19.50
N ARG A 88 15.63 -12.13 -19.27
CA ARG A 88 16.21 -12.05 -17.92
C ARG A 88 15.97 -10.69 -17.27
N GLU A 89 16.12 -9.60 -18.02
CA GLU A 89 15.77 -8.24 -17.56
C GLU A 89 14.30 -8.20 -17.13
N ALA A 90 13.38 -8.74 -17.94
CA ALA A 90 11.96 -8.78 -17.60
C ALA A 90 11.67 -9.57 -16.31
N GLN A 91 12.31 -10.73 -16.12
CA GLN A 91 12.16 -11.52 -14.89
C GLN A 91 12.66 -10.77 -13.65
N PHE A 92 13.78 -10.05 -13.77
CA PHE A 92 14.31 -9.23 -12.70
C PHE A 92 13.33 -8.10 -12.34
N LEU A 93 12.87 -7.35 -13.35
CA LEU A 93 11.96 -6.21 -13.15
C LEU A 93 10.64 -6.65 -12.50
N ILE A 94 10.11 -7.82 -12.85
CA ILE A 94 8.93 -8.38 -12.19
C ILE A 94 9.18 -8.60 -10.70
N ARG A 95 10.31 -9.21 -10.33
CA ARG A 95 10.63 -9.49 -8.92
C ARG A 95 10.90 -8.20 -8.15
N ALA A 96 11.65 -7.27 -8.73
CA ALA A 96 11.97 -5.99 -8.12
C ALA A 96 10.72 -5.12 -7.93
N GLY A 97 9.88 -5.01 -8.98
CA GLY A 97 8.60 -4.31 -8.90
C GLY A 97 7.66 -4.90 -7.85
N SER A 98 7.54 -6.23 -7.79
CA SER A 98 6.70 -6.91 -6.78
C SER A 98 7.23 -6.70 -5.36
N HIS A 99 8.56 -6.69 -5.18
CA HIS A 99 9.19 -6.40 -3.89
C HIS A 99 8.94 -4.95 -3.45
N ALA A 100 9.11 -3.99 -4.36
CA ALA A 100 8.82 -2.59 -4.09
C ALA A 100 7.33 -2.36 -3.74
N GLU A 101 6.41 -3.02 -4.45
CA GLU A 101 4.98 -2.99 -4.12
C GLU A 101 4.67 -3.56 -2.73
N ALA A 102 5.27 -4.70 -2.38
CA ALA A 102 5.09 -5.31 -1.06
C ALA A 102 5.60 -4.40 0.08
N ASN A 103 6.58 -3.55 -0.19
CA ASN A 103 7.12 -2.57 0.75
C ASN A 103 6.46 -1.18 0.64
N TYR A 104 5.42 -1.03 -0.20
CA TYR A 104 4.75 0.25 -0.47
C TYR A 104 5.67 1.35 -1.03
N ASP A 105 6.80 0.97 -1.64
CA ASP A 105 7.63 1.91 -2.39
C ASP A 105 7.06 2.10 -3.80
N HIS A 106 6.00 2.90 -3.87
CA HIS A 106 5.34 3.20 -5.13
C HIS A 106 6.23 3.97 -6.11
N HIS A 107 7.27 4.68 -5.65
CA HIS A 107 8.19 5.38 -6.54
C HIS A 107 9.13 4.40 -7.24
N GLU A 108 9.73 3.49 -6.48
CA GLU A 108 10.61 2.45 -6.99
C GLU A 108 9.84 1.44 -7.87
N SER A 109 8.63 1.04 -7.45
CA SER A 109 7.81 0.11 -8.23
C SER A 109 7.44 0.68 -9.60
N ILE A 110 7.09 1.97 -9.68
CA ILE A 110 6.81 2.65 -10.95
C ILE A 110 8.02 2.58 -11.88
N ALA A 111 9.24 2.77 -11.38
CA ALA A 111 10.45 2.71 -12.20
C ALA A 111 10.63 1.32 -12.83
N PHE A 112 10.50 0.25 -12.02
CA PHE A 112 10.64 -1.12 -12.52
C PHE A 112 9.54 -1.50 -13.51
N TRP A 113 8.28 -1.17 -13.21
CA TRP A 113 7.16 -1.51 -14.08
C TRP A 113 7.14 -0.70 -15.38
N ARG A 114 7.56 0.57 -15.36
CA ARG A 114 7.75 1.34 -16.59
C ARG A 114 8.80 0.70 -17.46
N ARG A 115 9.95 0.35 -16.88
CA ARG A 115 11.01 -0.30 -17.63
C ARG A 115 10.54 -1.63 -18.22
N LEU A 116 9.75 -2.40 -17.47
CA LEU A 116 9.18 -3.65 -17.99
C LEU A 116 8.23 -3.37 -19.17
N SER A 117 7.41 -2.32 -19.09
CA SER A 117 6.49 -1.94 -20.17
C SER A 117 7.17 -1.50 -21.48
N GLU A 118 8.42 -1.04 -21.40
CA GLU A 118 9.24 -0.66 -22.56
C GLU A 118 9.81 -1.87 -23.29
N ILE A 119 10.17 -2.92 -22.55
CA ILE A 119 10.87 -4.10 -23.10
C ILE A 119 9.95 -5.29 -23.37
N ALA A 120 8.77 -5.34 -22.76
CA ALA A 120 7.78 -6.41 -22.90
C ALA A 120 6.76 -6.12 -24.02
N ALA A 121 6.02 -7.14 -24.41
CA ALA A 121 4.92 -7.05 -25.38
C ALA A 121 3.68 -7.82 -24.90
N GLY A 122 2.52 -7.59 -25.54
CA GLY A 122 1.25 -8.25 -25.23
C GLY A 122 0.88 -8.17 -23.73
N LYS A 123 0.40 -9.29 -23.18
CA LYS A 123 -0.08 -9.38 -21.78
C LYS A 123 0.96 -8.92 -20.75
N GLN A 124 2.25 -9.19 -20.95
CA GLN A 124 3.28 -8.78 -19.99
C GLN A 124 3.42 -7.26 -19.93
N LYS A 125 3.38 -6.58 -21.09
CA LYS A 125 3.36 -5.11 -21.15
C LYS A 125 2.09 -4.55 -20.55
N PHE A 126 0.94 -5.17 -20.83
CA PHE A 126 -0.34 -4.79 -20.21
C PHE A 126 -0.25 -4.80 -18.69
N TRP A 127 0.17 -5.91 -18.09
CA TRP A 127 0.27 -6.03 -16.63
C TRP A 127 1.29 -5.05 -16.04
N ALA A 128 2.38 -4.75 -16.75
CA ALA A 128 3.32 -3.71 -16.33
C ALA A 128 2.66 -2.32 -16.29
N LEU A 129 1.96 -1.92 -17.35
CA LEU A 129 1.22 -0.65 -17.41
C LEU A 129 0.13 -0.59 -16.33
N HIS A 130 -0.59 -1.68 -16.13
CA HIS A 130 -1.60 -1.80 -15.08
C HIS A 130 -1.02 -1.52 -13.69
N ARG A 131 0.13 -2.12 -13.36
CA ARG A 131 0.85 -1.88 -12.09
C ARG A 131 1.35 -0.43 -11.96
N VAL A 132 1.88 0.16 -13.03
CA VAL A 132 2.25 1.60 -13.06
C VAL A 132 1.03 2.47 -12.75
N SER A 133 -0.10 2.20 -13.38
CA SER A 133 -1.33 2.97 -13.16
C SER A 133 -1.81 2.88 -11.71
N GLN A 134 -1.81 1.68 -11.11
CA GLN A 134 -2.16 1.49 -9.71
C GLN A 134 -1.24 2.27 -8.76
N ALA A 135 0.08 2.17 -8.96
CA ALA A 135 1.05 2.89 -8.13
C ALA A 135 0.95 4.41 -8.31
N CYS A 136 0.72 4.91 -9.54
CA CYS A 136 0.43 6.32 -9.79
C CYS A 136 -0.83 6.79 -9.05
N ARG A 137 -1.90 5.99 -9.06
CA ARG A 137 -3.15 6.28 -8.32
C ARG A 137 -2.90 6.33 -6.82
N ALA A 138 -2.13 5.38 -6.28
CA ALA A 138 -1.76 5.35 -4.86
C ALA A 138 -0.95 6.58 -4.43
N LEU A 139 -0.12 7.14 -5.31
CA LEU A 139 0.62 8.39 -5.10
C LEU A 139 -0.21 9.67 -5.35
N GLY A 140 -1.50 9.56 -5.69
CA GLY A 140 -2.34 10.71 -6.03
C GLY A 140 -2.04 11.34 -7.40
N ARG A 141 -1.22 10.70 -8.24
CA ARG A 141 -0.88 11.15 -9.61
C ARG A 141 -1.99 10.74 -10.59
N ALA A 142 -3.20 11.25 -10.37
CA ALA A 142 -4.41 10.79 -11.05
C ALA A 142 -4.35 10.93 -12.59
N ASP A 143 -3.81 12.04 -13.10
CA ASP A 143 -3.68 12.28 -14.55
C ASP A 143 -2.76 11.29 -15.24
N GLU A 144 -1.68 10.92 -14.56
CA GLU A 144 -0.75 9.92 -15.07
C GLU A 144 -1.30 8.52 -14.93
N ALA A 145 -1.96 8.20 -13.82
CA ALA A 145 -2.67 6.95 -13.63
C ALA A 145 -3.68 6.71 -14.76
N GLN A 146 -4.46 7.75 -15.12
CA GLN A 146 -5.42 7.69 -16.21
C GLN A 146 -4.73 7.47 -17.56
N ARG A 147 -3.73 8.28 -17.93
CA ARG A 147 -3.02 8.13 -19.21
C ARG A 147 -2.43 6.73 -19.38
N VAL A 148 -1.84 6.18 -18.32
CA VAL A 148 -1.26 4.84 -18.34
C VAL A 148 -2.35 3.76 -18.42
N ALA A 149 -3.48 3.93 -17.71
CA ALA A 149 -4.60 3.00 -17.78
C ALA A 149 -5.28 3.02 -19.17
N GLU A 150 -5.37 4.18 -19.83
CA GLU A 150 -5.88 4.29 -21.19
C GLU A 150 -4.97 3.57 -22.19
N ALA A 151 -3.65 3.72 -22.06
CA ALA A 151 -2.69 2.97 -22.86
C ALA A 151 -2.78 1.45 -22.61
N ALA A 152 -2.95 1.03 -21.35
CA ALA A 152 -3.19 -0.37 -21.00
C ALA A 152 -4.49 -0.90 -21.63
N ARG A 153 -5.57 -0.11 -21.60
CA ARG A 153 -6.85 -0.48 -22.22
C ARG A 153 -6.74 -0.65 -23.72
N GLN A 154 -6.07 0.30 -24.40
CA GLN A 154 -5.87 0.20 -25.85
C GLN A 154 -5.11 -1.08 -26.22
N LEU A 155 -4.01 -1.35 -25.52
CA LEU A 155 -3.23 -2.58 -25.69
C LEU A 155 -4.07 -3.84 -25.39
N ALA A 156 -4.93 -3.79 -24.38
CA ALA A 156 -5.80 -4.91 -24.04
C ALA A 156 -6.76 -5.26 -25.16
N THR A 157 -7.41 -4.24 -25.75
CA THR A 157 -8.37 -4.39 -26.84
C THR A 157 -7.73 -4.82 -28.16
N GLU A 158 -6.49 -4.38 -28.42
CA GLU A 158 -5.80 -4.65 -29.69
C GLU A 158 -5.01 -5.97 -29.66
N GLU A 159 -4.41 -6.35 -28.53
CA GLU A 159 -3.39 -7.41 -28.48
C GLU A 159 -3.59 -8.49 -27.40
N CYS A 160 -4.39 -8.27 -26.35
CA CYS A 160 -4.42 -9.17 -25.18
C CYS A 160 -5.69 -10.03 -25.07
N GLY A 161 -6.86 -9.39 -25.07
CA GLY A 161 -8.15 -10.07 -24.95
C GLY A 161 -9.14 -9.42 -23.96
N ILE A 162 -10.24 -10.15 -23.73
CA ILE A 162 -11.39 -9.69 -22.94
C ILE A 162 -11.03 -9.51 -21.46
N GLU A 163 -10.31 -10.45 -20.85
CA GLU A 163 -9.94 -10.34 -19.42
C GLU A 163 -9.14 -9.06 -19.14
N GLU A 164 -8.10 -8.78 -19.93
CA GLU A 164 -7.31 -7.56 -19.79
C GLU A 164 -8.14 -6.29 -20.05
N THR A 165 -9.11 -6.37 -20.96
CA THR A 165 -10.02 -5.26 -21.26
C THR A 165 -10.89 -4.95 -20.04
N VAL A 166 -11.53 -5.95 -19.44
CA VAL A 166 -12.34 -5.81 -18.21
C VAL A 166 -11.50 -5.25 -17.06
N VAL A 167 -10.29 -5.78 -16.86
CA VAL A 167 -9.36 -5.30 -15.83
C VAL A 167 -8.99 -3.83 -16.03
N SER A 168 -8.74 -3.40 -17.27
CA SER A 168 -8.40 -2.01 -17.59
C SER A 168 -9.56 -1.04 -17.39
N LEU A 169 -10.78 -1.45 -17.76
CA LEU A 169 -12.01 -0.69 -17.52
C LEU A 169 -12.24 -0.53 -16.01
N GLY A 170 -12.02 -1.59 -15.22
CA GLY A 170 -12.06 -1.53 -13.76
C GLY A 170 -11.09 -0.50 -13.17
N GLN A 171 -9.84 -0.47 -13.65
CA GLN A 171 -8.86 0.53 -13.19
C GLN A 171 -9.26 1.97 -13.54
N LEU A 172 -9.73 2.20 -14.78
CA LEU A 172 -10.24 3.52 -15.15
C LEU A 172 -11.45 3.91 -14.29
N GLY A 173 -12.33 2.95 -14.01
CA GLY A 173 -13.45 3.13 -13.09
C GLY A 173 -12.99 3.62 -11.71
N LEU A 174 -12.01 2.95 -11.11
CA LEU A 174 -11.42 3.34 -9.82
C LEU A 174 -10.74 4.72 -9.86
N ILE A 175 -10.08 5.07 -10.97
CA ILE A 175 -9.45 6.39 -11.14
C ILE A 175 -10.50 7.49 -11.18
N HIS A 176 -11.59 7.30 -11.94
CA HIS A 176 -12.70 8.25 -12.00
C HIS A 176 -13.44 8.35 -10.67
N TRP A 177 -13.64 7.22 -9.97
CA TRP A 177 -14.23 7.20 -8.64
C TRP A 177 -13.38 8.01 -7.65
N GLY A 178 -12.05 7.83 -7.64
CA GLY A 178 -11.14 8.60 -6.79
C GLY A 178 -11.08 10.09 -7.11
N ARG A 179 -11.56 10.52 -8.28
CA ARG A 179 -11.73 11.93 -8.67
C ARG A 179 -13.11 12.50 -8.36
N GLY A 180 -14.02 11.70 -7.81
CA GLY A 180 -15.41 12.10 -7.56
C GLY A 180 -16.33 12.01 -8.79
N ASP A 181 -15.85 11.54 -9.94
CA ASP A 181 -16.68 11.33 -11.13
C ASP A 181 -17.35 9.96 -11.08
N HIS A 182 -18.30 9.81 -10.16
CA HIS A 182 -19.00 8.55 -9.90
C HIS A 182 -19.83 8.09 -11.11
N LYS A 183 -20.34 9.04 -11.94
CA LYS A 183 -21.08 8.71 -13.17
C LYS A 183 -20.17 8.02 -14.19
N ARG A 184 -18.97 8.57 -14.43
CA ARG A 184 -18.03 7.96 -15.36
C ARG A 184 -17.48 6.64 -14.83
N ALA A 185 -17.20 6.58 -13.52
CA ALA A 185 -16.77 5.35 -12.87
C ALA A 185 -17.79 4.21 -13.08
N ARG A 186 -19.07 4.50 -12.80
CA ARG A 186 -20.18 3.57 -13.00
C ARG A 186 -20.27 3.10 -14.46
N SER A 187 -20.28 4.04 -15.41
CA SER A 187 -20.38 3.72 -16.84
C SER A 187 -19.25 2.82 -17.33
N LEU A 188 -18.01 3.02 -16.85
CA LEU A 188 -16.87 2.17 -17.21
C LEU A 188 -16.98 0.77 -16.63
N LEU A 189 -17.47 0.65 -15.40
CA LEU A 189 -17.66 -0.63 -14.74
C LEU A 189 -18.87 -1.41 -15.29
N GLU A 190 -19.95 -0.71 -15.69
CA GLU A 190 -21.08 -1.31 -16.42
C GLU A 190 -20.63 -1.84 -17.78
N GLN A 191 -19.81 -1.07 -18.53
CA GLN A 191 -19.18 -1.56 -19.76
C GLN A 191 -18.30 -2.80 -19.51
N ALA A 192 -17.57 -2.83 -18.39
CA ALA A 192 -16.79 -4.01 -18.02
C ALA A 192 -17.67 -5.23 -17.73
N ALA A 193 -18.87 -5.01 -17.18
CA ALA A 193 -19.84 -6.06 -16.87
C ALA A 193 -20.52 -6.66 -18.11
N GLU A 194 -20.59 -5.94 -19.23
CA GLU A 194 -21.11 -6.47 -20.51
C GLU A 194 -20.30 -7.67 -21.03
N PHE A 195 -19.04 -7.80 -20.62
CA PHE A 195 -18.15 -8.90 -21.00
C PHE A 195 -18.27 -10.14 -20.12
N PHE A 196 -19.07 -10.10 -19.05
CA PHE A 196 -19.20 -11.24 -18.14
C PHE A 196 -19.76 -12.48 -18.86
N GLY A 197 -19.23 -13.65 -18.51
CA GLY A 197 -19.54 -14.91 -19.18
C GLY A 197 -18.91 -15.09 -20.57
N GLN A 198 -18.19 -14.10 -21.10
CA GLN A 198 -17.53 -14.16 -22.42
C GLN A 198 -16.06 -14.58 -22.32
N GLY A 199 -15.76 -15.55 -21.45
CA GLY A 199 -14.38 -16.03 -21.20
C GLY A 199 -13.63 -15.28 -20.09
N THR A 200 -14.34 -14.44 -19.31
CA THR A 200 -13.84 -13.84 -18.08
C THR A 200 -13.81 -14.84 -16.94
N SER A 201 -12.75 -14.82 -16.13
CA SER A 201 -12.73 -15.57 -14.87
C SER A 201 -13.71 -14.97 -13.84
N LYS A 202 -14.39 -15.83 -13.06
CA LYS A 202 -15.28 -15.43 -11.95
C LYS A 202 -14.62 -14.42 -11.00
N ARG A 203 -13.31 -14.58 -10.79
CA ARG A 203 -12.48 -13.66 -10.00
C ARG A 203 -12.50 -12.23 -10.52
N ILE A 204 -12.37 -12.04 -11.84
CA ILE A 204 -12.41 -10.72 -12.47
C ILE A 204 -13.83 -10.15 -12.41
N GLU A 205 -14.83 -10.97 -12.70
CA GLU A 205 -16.24 -10.55 -12.64
C GLU A 205 -16.61 -10.05 -11.24
N ALA A 206 -16.26 -10.83 -10.20
CA ALA A 206 -16.54 -10.49 -8.82
C ALA A 206 -15.86 -9.19 -8.38
N ASN A 207 -14.60 -8.99 -8.77
CA ASN A 207 -13.88 -7.75 -8.48
C ASN A 207 -14.56 -6.54 -9.14
N THR A 208 -14.98 -6.65 -10.41
CA THR A 208 -15.71 -5.57 -11.08
C THR A 208 -17.07 -5.31 -10.45
N ILE A 209 -17.81 -6.35 -10.05
CA ILE A 209 -19.10 -6.23 -9.33
C ILE A 209 -18.91 -5.52 -7.99
N GLY A 210 -17.88 -5.90 -7.22
CA GLY A 210 -17.60 -5.24 -5.95
C GLY A 210 -17.14 -3.80 -6.12
N MET A 211 -16.42 -3.46 -7.20
CA MET A 211 -16.12 -2.07 -7.57
C MET A 211 -17.37 -1.28 -7.92
N LEU A 212 -18.36 -1.88 -8.61
CA LEU A 212 -19.67 -1.27 -8.82
C LEU A 212 -20.35 -0.99 -7.48
N GLY A 213 -20.29 -1.96 -6.54
CA GLY A 213 -20.79 -1.78 -5.17
C GLY A 213 -20.25 -0.51 -4.50
N MET A 214 -18.92 -0.30 -4.56
CA MET A 214 -18.28 0.92 -4.02
C MET A 214 -18.77 2.21 -4.68
N VAL A 215 -19.02 2.19 -6.00
CA VAL A 215 -19.54 3.36 -6.72
C VAL A 215 -21.00 3.63 -6.35
N HIS A 216 -21.79 2.57 -6.15
CA HIS A 216 -23.19 2.66 -5.75
C HIS A 216 -23.34 3.21 -4.33
N GLU A 217 -22.54 2.69 -3.39
CA GLU A 217 -22.47 3.16 -2.00
C GLU A 217 -22.19 4.67 -1.95
N GLN A 218 -21.14 5.11 -2.65
CA GLN A 218 -20.75 6.52 -2.69
C GLN A 218 -21.80 7.42 -3.39
N SER A 219 -22.66 6.83 -4.21
CA SER A 219 -23.77 7.53 -4.87
C SER A 219 -25.08 7.49 -4.06
N GLY A 220 -25.06 6.91 -2.85
CA GLY A 220 -26.23 6.78 -1.97
C GLY A 220 -27.20 5.65 -2.35
N MET A 221 -26.85 4.79 -3.31
CA MET A 221 -27.63 3.62 -3.72
C MET A 221 -27.27 2.42 -2.83
N ILE A 222 -27.68 2.51 -1.56
CA ILE A 222 -27.21 1.62 -0.48
C ILE A 222 -27.70 0.17 -0.67
N ASP A 223 -28.96 -0.01 -1.06
CA ASP A 223 -29.51 -1.36 -1.24
C ASP A 223 -28.86 -2.07 -2.44
N GLU A 224 -28.64 -1.35 -3.54
CA GLU A 224 -27.93 -1.88 -4.70
C GLU A 224 -26.46 -2.19 -4.38
N ALA A 225 -25.79 -1.34 -3.59
CA ALA A 225 -24.43 -1.59 -3.13
C ALA A 225 -24.35 -2.88 -2.29
N ARG A 226 -25.32 -3.09 -1.40
CA ARG A 226 -25.43 -4.32 -0.58
C ARG A 226 -25.52 -5.56 -1.46
N GLU A 227 -26.44 -5.57 -2.43
CA GLU A 227 -26.63 -6.70 -3.36
C GLU A 227 -25.36 -6.98 -4.18
N LEU A 228 -24.69 -5.93 -4.66
CA LEU A 228 -23.45 -6.04 -5.41
C LEU A 228 -22.32 -6.63 -4.56
N TYR A 229 -22.15 -6.18 -3.30
CA TYR A 229 -21.15 -6.75 -2.41
C TYR A 229 -21.44 -8.21 -2.06
N GLU A 230 -22.69 -8.55 -1.73
CA GLU A 230 -23.08 -9.94 -1.43
C GLU A 230 -22.78 -10.87 -2.62
N ARG A 231 -23.15 -10.45 -3.84
CA ARG A 231 -22.84 -11.19 -5.07
C ARG A 231 -21.34 -11.32 -5.34
N ALA A 232 -20.56 -10.26 -5.12
CA ALA A 232 -19.11 -10.31 -5.29
C ALA A 232 -18.47 -11.32 -4.32
N ILE A 233 -18.88 -11.31 -3.05
CA ILE A 233 -18.40 -12.25 -2.03
C ILE A 233 -18.70 -13.70 -2.42
N GLU A 234 -19.92 -13.99 -2.89
CA GLU A 234 -20.31 -15.33 -3.35
C GLU A 234 -19.43 -15.83 -4.50
N LEU A 235 -19.23 -14.99 -5.53
CA LEU A 235 -18.39 -15.35 -6.67
C LEU A 235 -16.91 -15.54 -6.28
N LEU A 236 -16.40 -14.78 -5.31
CA LEU A 236 -15.02 -14.93 -4.83
C LEU A 236 -14.83 -16.22 -4.04
N ARG A 237 -15.83 -16.62 -3.25
CA ARG A 237 -15.85 -17.94 -2.60
C ARG A 237 -15.83 -19.07 -3.63
N GLU A 238 -16.63 -18.96 -4.69
CA GLU A 238 -16.63 -19.95 -5.78
C GLU A 238 -15.30 -19.98 -6.55
N ALA A 239 -14.65 -18.83 -6.70
CA ALA A 239 -13.35 -18.71 -7.35
C ALA A 239 -12.17 -19.12 -6.45
N GLY A 240 -12.40 -19.31 -5.15
CA GLY A 240 -11.35 -19.55 -4.16
C GLY A 240 -10.44 -18.33 -3.91
N ASP A 241 -10.85 -17.13 -4.31
CA ASP A 241 -10.10 -15.89 -4.08
C ASP A 241 -10.44 -15.32 -2.69
N ARG A 242 -9.79 -15.90 -1.69
CA ARG A 242 -9.96 -15.55 -0.28
C ARG A 242 -9.50 -14.11 0.00
N GLU A 243 -8.44 -13.62 -0.64
CA GLU A 243 -7.92 -12.28 -0.39
C GLU A 243 -8.97 -11.21 -0.71
N ASN A 244 -9.56 -11.25 -1.92
CA ASN A 244 -10.60 -10.29 -2.31
C ASN A 244 -11.92 -10.55 -1.58
N GLU A 245 -12.22 -11.79 -1.17
CA GLU A 245 -13.39 -12.08 -0.33
C GLU A 245 -13.34 -11.25 0.96
N GLY A 246 -12.18 -11.21 1.62
CA GLY A 246 -11.98 -10.41 2.83
C GLY A 246 -12.24 -8.92 2.61
N VAL A 247 -11.80 -8.38 1.47
CA VAL A 247 -12.00 -6.96 1.10
C VAL A 247 -13.48 -6.62 1.02
N PHE A 248 -14.27 -7.39 0.29
CA PHE A 248 -15.70 -7.09 0.14
C PHE A 248 -16.53 -7.44 1.38
N LEU A 249 -16.11 -8.43 2.18
CA LEU A 249 -16.68 -8.65 3.52
C LEU A 249 -16.48 -7.42 4.42
N GLN A 250 -15.29 -6.81 4.36
CA GLN A 250 -15.00 -5.59 5.12
C GLN A 250 -15.86 -4.41 4.64
N ASN A 251 -16.01 -4.23 3.32
CA ASN A 251 -16.83 -3.14 2.76
C ASN A 251 -18.31 -3.32 3.11
N LEU A 252 -18.87 -4.52 2.91
CA LEU A 252 -20.24 -4.81 3.31
C LEU A 252 -20.43 -4.66 4.82
N GLY A 253 -19.43 -5.07 5.62
CA GLY A 253 -19.45 -4.87 7.06
C GLY A 253 -19.53 -3.39 7.45
N GLY A 254 -18.75 -2.53 6.79
CA GLY A 254 -18.82 -1.08 6.94
C GLY A 254 -20.21 -0.53 6.59
N LEU A 255 -20.73 -0.91 5.42
CA LEU A 255 -22.04 -0.51 4.92
C LEU A 255 -23.17 -0.87 5.88
N GLU A 256 -23.18 -2.10 6.41
CA GLU A 256 -24.20 -2.57 7.36
C GLU A 256 -24.14 -1.85 8.70
N ILE A 257 -22.94 -1.45 9.17
CA ILE A 257 -22.86 -0.68 10.41
C ILE A 257 -23.35 0.76 10.23
N GLU A 258 -23.13 1.35 9.06
CA GLU A 258 -23.53 2.74 8.80
C GLU A 258 -25.02 2.87 8.46
N PHE A 259 -25.55 1.95 7.64
CA PHE A 259 -26.89 2.08 7.05
C PHE A 259 -27.84 0.92 7.33
N GLY A 260 -27.40 -0.11 8.06
CA GLY A 260 -28.14 -1.35 8.25
C GLY A 260 -28.09 -1.90 9.67
N ASP A 261 -27.91 -3.22 9.77
CA ASP A 261 -27.77 -3.90 11.06
C ASP A 261 -26.30 -3.89 11.51
N ALA A 262 -25.97 -3.03 12.47
CA ALA A 262 -24.64 -2.95 13.05
C ALA A 262 -24.11 -4.29 13.57
N ALA A 263 -24.97 -5.17 14.12
CA ALA A 263 -24.55 -6.49 14.57
C ALA A 263 -24.28 -7.45 13.40
N LYS A 264 -24.97 -7.30 12.25
CA LYS A 264 -24.60 -7.99 11.00
C LYS A 264 -23.24 -7.50 10.53
N GLY A 265 -23.03 -6.19 10.48
CA GLY A 265 -21.78 -5.60 10.00
C GLY A 265 -20.55 -5.98 10.82
N GLU A 266 -20.68 -6.09 12.14
CA GLU A 266 -19.58 -6.60 12.99
C GLU A 266 -19.26 -8.06 12.75
N ARG A 267 -20.27 -8.91 12.54
CA ARG A 267 -20.05 -10.32 12.17
C ARG A 267 -19.29 -10.40 10.84
N LEU A 268 -19.59 -9.53 9.88
CA LEU A 268 -18.89 -9.45 8.60
C LEU A 268 -17.44 -8.97 8.75
N LEU A 269 -17.17 -7.98 9.60
CA LEU A 269 -15.80 -7.55 9.92
C LEU A 269 -14.99 -8.68 10.57
N HIS A 270 -15.58 -9.45 11.48
CA HIS A 270 -14.92 -10.62 12.06
C HIS A 270 -14.65 -11.72 11.04
N GLN A 271 -15.56 -11.94 10.08
CA GLN A 271 -15.31 -12.85 8.96
C GLN A 271 -14.14 -12.37 8.12
N ALA A 272 -14.07 -11.08 7.77
CA ALA A 272 -12.95 -10.50 7.02
C ALA A 272 -11.61 -10.69 7.76
N ILE A 273 -11.57 -10.43 9.07
CA ILE A 273 -10.38 -10.66 9.91
C ILE A 273 -9.92 -12.12 9.85
N ALA A 274 -10.86 -13.07 9.97
CA ALA A 274 -10.54 -14.50 9.88
C ALA A 274 -9.98 -14.86 8.49
N VAL A 275 -10.57 -14.30 7.42
CA VAL A 275 -10.07 -14.48 6.05
C VAL A 275 -8.63 -13.98 5.91
N TYR A 276 -8.34 -12.76 6.35
CA TYR A 276 -6.99 -12.19 6.26
C TYR A 276 -5.96 -12.96 7.10
N GLN A 277 -6.38 -13.55 8.22
CA GLN A 277 -5.55 -14.45 9.00
C GLN A 277 -5.24 -15.75 8.23
N ASP A 278 -6.23 -16.36 7.56
CA ASP A 278 -6.05 -17.61 6.82
C ASP A 278 -5.09 -17.46 5.63
N VAL A 279 -5.06 -16.29 4.99
CA VAL A 279 -4.22 -16.01 3.83
C VAL A 279 -2.91 -15.28 4.16
N ASP A 280 -2.60 -15.10 5.46
CA ASP A 280 -1.45 -14.32 5.93
C ASP A 280 -1.37 -12.88 5.37
N ASP A 281 -2.53 -12.27 5.07
CA ASP A 281 -2.62 -10.87 4.65
C ASP A 281 -2.58 -9.93 5.86
N TYR A 282 -1.37 -9.73 6.37
CA TYR A 282 -1.15 -8.89 7.55
C TYR A 282 -1.51 -7.40 7.31
N THR A 283 -1.54 -6.93 6.07
CA THR A 283 -1.93 -5.54 5.79
C THR A 283 -3.41 -5.36 6.05
N ASN A 284 -4.25 -6.12 5.32
CA ASN A 284 -5.69 -5.93 5.42
C ASN A 284 -6.22 -6.42 6.77
N HIS A 285 -5.59 -7.43 7.38
CA HIS A 285 -5.85 -7.80 8.77
C HIS A 285 -5.67 -6.60 9.72
N GLY A 286 -4.56 -5.87 9.62
CA GLY A 286 -4.33 -4.69 10.44
C GLY A 286 -5.35 -3.57 10.20
N ILE A 287 -5.74 -3.35 8.94
CA ILE A 287 -6.76 -2.35 8.58
C ILE A 287 -8.12 -2.71 9.20
N ALA A 288 -8.54 -3.98 9.08
CA ALA A 288 -9.81 -4.45 9.64
C ALA A 288 -9.83 -4.32 11.18
N LEU A 289 -8.72 -4.64 11.86
CA LEU A 289 -8.58 -4.46 13.30
C LEU A 289 -8.64 -2.98 13.70
N ASN A 290 -8.01 -2.08 12.95
CA ASN A 290 -8.12 -0.64 13.21
C ASN A 290 -9.57 -0.15 13.10
N ASN A 291 -10.32 -0.61 12.10
CA ASN A 291 -11.73 -0.26 11.96
C ASN A 291 -12.55 -0.76 13.15
N LEU A 292 -12.29 -2.00 13.60
CA LEU A 292 -12.93 -2.55 14.80
C LEU A 292 -12.57 -1.74 16.06
N ALA A 293 -11.31 -1.33 16.23
CA ALA A 293 -10.89 -0.50 17.36
C ALA A 293 -11.60 0.86 17.38
N LEU A 294 -11.76 1.51 16.22
CA LEU A 294 -12.53 2.77 16.11
C LEU A 294 -14.00 2.57 16.50
N ARG A 295 -14.60 1.43 16.14
CA ARG A 295 -15.98 1.10 16.53
C ARG A 295 -16.12 0.90 18.04
N GLU A 296 -15.23 0.12 18.67
CA GLU A 296 -15.24 -0.03 20.13
C GLU A 296 -15.04 1.33 20.84
N SER A 297 -14.14 2.18 20.32
CA SER A 297 -13.96 3.54 20.84
C SER A 297 -15.23 4.39 20.71
N SER A 298 -15.97 4.28 19.59
CA SER A 298 -17.24 4.99 19.41
C SER A 298 -18.34 4.55 20.38
N ARG A 299 -18.27 3.32 20.90
CA ARG A 299 -19.18 2.78 21.93
C ARG A 299 -18.79 3.17 23.36
N GLY A 300 -17.66 3.84 23.54
CA GLY A 300 -17.11 4.14 24.86
C GLY A 300 -16.25 3.01 25.45
N GLU A 301 -16.04 1.92 24.72
CA GLU A 301 -15.22 0.77 25.14
C GLU A 301 -13.73 1.04 24.87
N TYR A 302 -13.20 2.12 25.48
CA TYR A 302 -11.89 2.65 25.15
C TYR A 302 -10.75 1.68 25.45
N GLN A 303 -10.82 0.92 26.55
CA GLN A 303 -9.79 -0.06 26.90
C GLN A 303 -9.74 -1.19 25.85
N ARG A 304 -10.90 -1.66 25.41
CA ARG A 304 -11.01 -2.68 24.35
C ARG A 304 -10.49 -2.15 23.01
N ALA A 305 -10.79 -0.89 22.69
CA ALA A 305 -10.24 -0.23 21.50
C ALA A 305 -8.70 -0.20 21.52
N VAL A 306 -8.08 0.07 22.69
CA VAL A 306 -6.62 0.03 22.84
C VAL A 306 -6.06 -1.38 22.59
N GLU A 307 -6.68 -2.42 23.15
CA GLU A 307 -6.26 -3.82 22.95
C GLU A 307 -6.34 -4.27 21.48
N ILE A 308 -7.38 -3.84 20.77
CA ILE A 308 -7.55 -4.15 19.35
C ILE A 308 -6.57 -3.33 18.50
N ALA A 309 -6.33 -2.06 18.83
CA ALA A 309 -5.32 -1.26 18.16
C ALA A 309 -3.91 -1.88 18.34
N ASP A 310 -3.60 -2.45 19.50
CA ASP A 310 -2.36 -3.22 19.71
C ASP A 310 -2.24 -4.42 18.77
N GLN A 311 -3.34 -5.13 18.51
CA GLN A 311 -3.39 -6.20 17.53
C GLN A 311 -3.12 -5.68 16.11
N ALA A 312 -3.78 -4.58 15.72
CA ALA A 312 -3.59 -3.95 14.41
C ALA A 312 -2.13 -3.54 14.19
N MET A 313 -1.49 -2.95 15.19
CA MET A 313 -0.09 -2.57 15.15
C MET A 313 0.85 -3.76 15.00
N ARG A 314 0.56 -4.90 15.65
CA ARG A 314 1.33 -6.13 15.43
C ARG A 314 1.23 -6.60 13.99
N MET A 315 0.05 -6.51 13.38
CA MET A 315 -0.15 -6.89 11.98
C MET A 315 0.59 -5.92 11.03
N HIS A 316 0.50 -4.61 11.24
CA HIS A 316 1.25 -3.65 10.43
C HIS A 316 2.77 -3.79 10.55
N ARG A 317 3.29 -4.17 11.74
CA ARG A 317 4.72 -4.51 11.90
C ARG A 317 5.11 -5.75 11.09
N LYS A 318 4.29 -6.81 11.13
CA LYS A 318 4.52 -8.01 10.31
C LYS A 318 4.48 -7.70 8.81
N ALA A 319 3.57 -6.83 8.39
CA ALA A 319 3.44 -6.39 7.01
C ALA A 319 4.56 -5.43 6.54
N GLY A 320 5.40 -4.91 7.45
CA GLY A 320 6.34 -3.82 7.12
C GLY A 320 5.64 -2.51 6.74
N ASN A 321 4.32 -2.39 6.93
CA ASN A 321 3.54 -1.22 6.53
C ASN A 321 3.71 -0.07 7.53
N ARG A 322 4.80 0.68 7.35
CA ARG A 322 5.19 1.78 8.24
C ARG A 322 4.12 2.89 8.28
N ARG A 323 3.52 3.23 7.14
CA ARG A 323 2.47 4.25 7.04
C ARG A 323 1.25 3.89 7.89
N SER A 324 0.72 2.68 7.73
CA SER A 324 -0.45 2.21 8.50
C SER A 324 -0.12 2.01 9.98
N LEU A 325 1.12 1.64 10.32
CA LEU A 325 1.57 1.59 11.70
C LEU A 325 1.48 2.97 12.39
N GLY A 326 1.88 4.05 11.70
CA GLY A 326 1.73 5.42 12.22
C GLY A 326 0.27 5.81 12.47
N LEU A 327 -0.64 5.44 11.55
CA LEU A 327 -2.08 5.66 11.75
C LEU A 327 -2.63 4.86 12.93
N ALA A 328 -2.17 3.61 13.11
CA ALA A 328 -2.59 2.78 14.23
C ALA A 328 -2.13 3.36 15.58
N PHE A 329 -0.92 3.95 15.66
CA PHE A 329 -0.48 4.71 16.82
C PHE A 329 -1.40 5.91 17.11
N ALA A 330 -1.74 6.72 16.10
CA ALA A 330 -2.65 7.85 16.28
C ALA A 330 -4.05 7.41 16.76
N ASN A 331 -4.61 6.34 16.18
CA ASN A 331 -5.90 5.78 16.60
C ASN A 331 -5.85 5.26 18.05
N ARG A 332 -4.78 4.55 18.42
CA ARG A 332 -4.59 4.07 19.80
C ARG A 332 -4.43 5.24 20.78
N SER A 333 -3.74 6.30 20.39
CA SER A 333 -3.63 7.52 21.19
C SER A 333 -5.00 8.14 21.46
N ASN A 334 -5.87 8.24 20.45
CA ASN A 334 -7.23 8.74 20.64
C ASN A 334 -8.02 7.90 21.64
N ALA A 335 -7.93 6.57 21.54
CA ALA A 335 -8.56 5.65 22.49
C ALA A 335 -7.99 5.80 23.91
N ARG A 336 -6.65 5.89 24.06
CA ARG A 336 -5.98 6.12 25.35
C ARG A 336 -6.36 7.45 25.98
N ARG A 337 -6.40 8.53 25.20
CA ARG A 337 -6.85 9.85 25.64
C ARG A 337 -8.26 9.77 26.23
N LYS A 338 -9.19 9.11 25.54
CA LYS A 338 -10.57 8.94 26.01
C LYS A 338 -10.68 7.99 27.22
N ALA A 339 -9.76 7.03 27.35
CA ALA A 339 -9.62 6.18 28.54
C ALA A 339 -8.97 6.90 29.74
N GLY A 340 -8.46 8.13 29.55
CA GLY A 340 -7.75 8.89 30.58
C GLY A 340 -6.24 8.62 30.67
N ASP A 341 -5.69 7.75 29.84
CA ASP A 341 -4.25 7.50 29.73
C ASP A 341 -3.59 8.56 28.84
N LEU A 342 -3.40 9.76 29.41
CA LEU A 342 -2.82 10.90 28.69
C LEU A 342 -1.33 10.70 28.40
N GLU A 343 -0.58 10.04 29.29
CA GLU A 343 0.85 9.78 29.09
C GLU A 343 1.07 8.78 27.95
N GLY A 344 0.31 7.68 27.92
CA GLY A 344 0.34 6.72 26.83
C GLY A 344 -0.17 7.31 25.50
N ALA A 345 -1.11 8.25 25.53
CA ALA A 345 -1.56 8.98 24.35
C ALA A 345 -0.45 9.86 23.75
N VAL A 346 0.32 10.57 24.59
CA VAL A 346 1.47 11.37 24.15
C VAL A 346 2.56 10.48 23.55
N ALA A 347 2.90 9.38 24.22
CA ALA A 347 3.91 8.44 23.71
C ALA A 347 3.53 7.89 22.32
N ASP A 348 2.26 7.54 22.13
CA ASP A 348 1.76 7.06 20.85
C ASP A 348 1.82 8.11 19.75
N LEU A 349 1.47 9.37 20.06
CA LEU A 349 1.55 10.45 19.08
C LEU A 349 3.00 10.81 18.72
N GLN A 350 3.94 10.68 19.65
CA GLN A 350 5.36 10.87 19.35
C GLN A 350 5.86 9.82 18.33
N GLU A 351 5.48 8.55 18.52
CA GLU A 351 5.78 7.48 17.56
C GLU A 351 5.07 7.71 16.21
N ALA A 352 3.80 8.10 16.22
CA ALA A 352 3.05 8.43 15.00
C ALA A 352 3.71 9.57 14.22
N LEU A 353 4.13 10.64 14.89
CA LEU A 353 4.82 11.78 14.28
C LEU A 353 6.17 11.38 13.69
N ALA A 354 6.97 10.60 14.42
CA ALA A 354 8.25 10.11 13.92
C ALA A 354 8.07 9.29 12.63
N ILE A 355 7.08 8.39 12.63
CA ILE A 355 6.71 7.59 11.46
C ILE A 355 6.22 8.45 10.30
N HIS A 356 5.29 9.37 10.53
CA HIS A 356 4.73 10.19 9.46
C HIS A 356 5.79 11.06 8.80
N ARG A 357 6.76 11.57 9.56
CA ARG A 357 7.94 12.26 9.03
C ARG A 357 8.85 11.34 8.22
N GLU A 358 9.12 10.14 8.75
CA GLU A 358 9.93 9.11 8.09
C GLU A 358 9.36 8.76 6.69
N VAL A 359 8.03 8.59 6.59
CA VAL A 359 7.37 8.21 5.33
C VAL A 359 6.84 9.40 4.51
N GLY A 360 7.13 10.64 4.91
CA GLY A 360 6.66 11.85 4.21
C GLY A 360 5.13 12.01 4.17
N ASN A 361 4.40 11.47 5.14
CA ASN A 361 2.93 11.56 5.23
C ASN A 361 2.51 12.85 5.95
N SER A 362 2.74 13.99 5.30
CA SER A 362 2.54 15.33 5.89
C SER A 362 1.11 15.62 6.33
N VAL A 363 0.09 15.02 5.68
CA VAL A 363 -1.30 15.18 6.10
C VAL A 363 -1.52 14.51 7.46
N SER A 364 -1.11 13.25 7.61
CA SER A 364 -1.26 12.55 8.89
C SER A 364 -0.33 13.10 9.96
N GLU A 365 0.85 13.64 9.61
CA GLU A 365 1.67 14.40 10.54
C GLU A 365 0.90 15.62 11.08
N GLY A 366 0.27 16.40 10.20
CA GLY A 366 -0.53 17.56 10.58
C GLY A 366 -1.68 17.18 11.52
N LYS A 367 -2.38 16.08 11.23
CA LYS A 367 -3.43 15.54 12.11
C LYS A 367 -2.91 15.09 13.47
N ALA A 368 -1.81 14.34 13.49
CA ALA A 368 -1.20 13.89 14.75
C ALA A 368 -0.70 15.06 15.62
N LEU A 369 -0.27 16.18 15.01
CA LEU A 369 0.03 17.41 15.74
C LEU A 369 -1.23 18.04 16.35
N CYS A 370 -2.36 18.06 15.63
CA CYS A 370 -3.64 18.49 16.18
C CYS A 370 -4.13 17.56 17.30
N ASP A 371 -3.96 16.25 17.16
CA ASP A 371 -4.27 15.28 18.22
C ASP A 371 -3.39 15.50 19.47
N MET A 372 -2.10 15.84 19.27
CA MET A 372 -1.19 16.19 20.37
C MET A 372 -1.65 17.46 21.08
N MET A 373 -2.15 18.44 20.34
CA MET A 373 -2.78 19.63 20.93
C MET A 373 -3.95 19.23 21.83
N LEU A 374 -4.85 18.34 21.38
CA LEU A 374 -6.00 17.90 22.17
C LEU A 374 -5.55 17.21 23.47
N VAL A 375 -4.53 16.36 23.41
CA VAL A 375 -3.98 15.69 24.61
C VAL A 375 -3.38 16.72 25.58
N GLU A 376 -2.55 17.64 25.09
CA GLU A 376 -1.91 18.66 25.93
C GLU A 376 -2.90 19.64 26.55
N LEU A 377 -4.00 19.96 25.85
CA LEU A 377 -5.08 20.79 26.37
C LEU A 377 -5.76 20.12 27.57
N VAL A 378 -6.07 18.83 27.47
CA VAL A 378 -6.66 18.04 28.57
C VAL A 378 -5.69 17.91 29.74
N ARG A 379 -4.38 17.87 29.49
CA ARG A 379 -3.33 17.91 30.52
C ARG A 379 -3.17 19.28 31.20
N GLY A 380 -3.82 20.32 30.69
CA GLY A 380 -3.69 21.71 31.17
C GLY A 380 -2.47 22.46 30.66
N ASN A 381 -1.72 21.88 29.71
CA ASN A 381 -0.50 22.47 29.14
C ASN A 381 -0.82 23.37 27.94
N VAL A 382 -1.54 24.47 28.18
CA VAL A 382 -2.11 25.33 27.14
C VAL A 382 -1.06 25.87 26.16
N ASP A 383 0.12 26.28 26.64
CA ASP A 383 1.20 26.79 25.78
C ASP A 383 1.75 25.71 24.82
N SER A 384 1.83 24.46 25.28
CA SER A 384 2.22 23.33 24.44
C SER A 384 1.11 23.00 23.44
N ALA A 385 -0.14 22.99 23.89
CA ALA A 385 -1.31 22.77 23.03
C ALA A 385 -1.35 23.79 21.89
N HIS A 386 -1.19 25.08 22.19
CA HIS A 386 -1.17 26.14 21.18
C HIS A 386 0.00 25.99 20.20
N ARG A 387 1.20 25.61 20.67
CA ARG A 387 2.34 25.34 19.76
C ARG A 387 2.09 24.16 18.82
N TYR A 388 1.49 23.08 19.31
CA TYR A 388 1.13 21.94 18.49
C TYR A 388 0.01 22.28 17.49
N TRP A 389 -0.97 23.08 17.92
CA TRP A 389 -2.01 23.63 17.04
C TRP A 389 -1.42 24.35 15.85
N MET A 390 -0.56 25.35 16.11
CA MET A 390 0.03 26.18 15.05
C MET A 390 0.86 25.37 14.06
N GLN A 391 1.58 24.36 14.55
CA GLN A 391 2.32 23.45 13.68
C GLN A 391 1.39 22.55 12.84
N GLY A 392 0.39 21.93 13.48
CA GLY A 392 -0.54 21.00 12.83
C GLY A 392 -1.40 21.69 11.78
N ILE A 393 -2.12 22.75 12.16
CA ILE A 393 -2.98 23.49 11.23
C ILE A 393 -2.18 24.18 10.13
N GLY A 394 -0.98 24.69 10.46
CA GLY A 394 -0.08 25.30 9.48
C GLY A 394 0.40 24.29 8.43
N LEU A 395 0.71 23.06 8.84
CA LEU A 395 1.08 21.99 7.92
C LEU A 395 -0.11 21.53 7.07
N LEU A 396 -1.29 21.32 7.68
CA LEU A 396 -2.50 20.92 6.96
C LEU A 396 -2.90 21.95 5.90
N ARG A 397 -2.91 23.25 6.24
CA ARG A 397 -3.20 24.32 5.28
C ARG A 397 -2.16 24.43 4.17
N ARG A 398 -0.89 24.15 4.45
CA ARG A 398 0.16 24.13 3.43
C ARG A 398 -0.02 22.99 2.44
N VAL A 399 -0.44 21.81 2.91
CA VAL A 399 -0.53 20.59 2.09
C VAL A 399 -1.88 20.50 1.37
N LEU A 400 -2.97 20.91 2.02
CA LEU A 400 -4.35 20.75 1.53
C LEU A 400 -4.96 22.06 1.01
N GLY A 401 -4.30 23.20 1.23
CA GLY A 401 -4.78 24.52 0.81
C GLY A 401 -5.68 25.24 1.83
N PRO A 402 -6.32 26.35 1.43
CA PRO A 402 -7.22 27.13 2.28
C PRO A 402 -8.50 26.32 2.56
N GLY A 403 -8.63 25.78 3.77
CA GLY A 403 -9.67 24.79 4.15
C GLY A 403 -9.07 23.46 4.65
N GLY A 404 -7.76 23.28 4.47
CA GLY A 404 -7.01 22.19 5.09
C GLY A 404 -7.11 22.28 6.62
N GLY A 405 -7.76 21.29 7.22
CA GLY A 405 -7.87 21.17 8.67
C GLY A 405 -9.18 21.67 9.29
N ASP A 406 -10.24 21.90 8.51
CA ASP A 406 -11.51 22.44 9.02
C ASP A 406 -12.21 21.51 10.05
N SER A 407 -12.05 20.19 9.89
CA SER A 407 -12.51 19.21 10.89
C SER A 407 -11.75 19.41 12.22
N GLU A 408 -10.44 19.55 12.15
CA GLU A 408 -9.57 19.76 13.29
C GLU A 408 -9.83 21.13 13.97
N VAL A 409 -10.22 22.15 13.20
CA VAL A 409 -10.68 23.45 13.75
C VAL A 409 -11.96 23.30 14.55
N THR A 410 -12.89 22.47 14.07
CA THR A 410 -14.14 22.20 14.78
C THR A 410 -13.86 21.45 16.09
N GLU A 411 -13.06 20.39 16.04
CA GLU A 411 -12.67 19.62 17.22
C GLU A 411 -11.88 20.47 18.23
N MET A 412 -10.97 21.33 17.76
CA MET A 412 -10.24 22.27 18.62
C MET A 412 -11.18 23.22 19.36
N ARG A 413 -12.16 23.81 18.68
CA ARG A 413 -13.12 24.73 19.30
C ARG A 413 -13.97 24.03 20.36
N GLU A 414 -14.42 22.81 20.07
CA GLU A 414 -15.17 21.99 21.02
C GLU A 414 -14.34 21.66 22.25
N ALA A 415 -13.08 21.25 22.05
CA ALA A 415 -12.17 20.91 23.14
C ALA A 415 -11.83 22.13 24.01
N CYS A 416 -11.55 23.29 23.41
CA CYS A 416 -11.35 24.54 24.16
C CYS A 416 -12.60 24.94 24.94
N ALA A 417 -13.79 24.84 24.35
CA ALA A 417 -15.04 25.15 25.04
C ALA A 417 -15.28 24.22 26.25
N GLN A 418 -15.02 22.92 26.10
CA GLN A 418 -15.13 21.94 27.19
C GLN A 418 -14.11 22.21 28.31
N ALA A 419 -12.90 22.64 27.95
CA ALA A 419 -11.83 22.94 28.88
C ALA A 419 -11.88 24.36 29.47
N GLY A 420 -12.81 25.21 29.01
CA GLY A 420 -12.97 26.59 29.50
C GLY A 420 -11.93 27.58 28.95
N PHE A 421 -11.31 27.29 27.82
CA PHE A 421 -10.34 28.16 27.14
C PHE A 421 -10.93 28.84 25.91
N ALA A 422 -10.36 29.98 25.53
CA ALA A 422 -10.63 30.57 24.23
C ALA A 422 -10.06 29.67 23.11
N PRO A 423 -10.74 29.54 21.95
CA PRO A 423 -10.18 28.85 20.80
C PRO A 423 -8.85 29.46 20.36
N PHE A 424 -7.94 28.62 19.86
CA PHE A 424 -6.68 29.08 19.28
C PHE A 424 -6.94 29.72 17.89
N GLU A 425 -6.36 30.89 17.63
CA GLU A 425 -6.53 31.65 16.38
C GLU A 425 -5.60 31.18 15.25
#